data_AF-A0A9P4WW35-F1
#
_entry.id   AF-A0A9P4WW35-F1
#
_cell.length_a   1.000
_cell.length_b   1.000
_cell.length_c   1.000
_cell.angle_alpha   90.00
_cell.angle_beta   90.00
_cell.angle_gamma   90.00
#
_symmetry.space_group_name_H-M   'P 1'
#
loop_
_entity.id
_entity.type
_entity.pdbx_description
1 polymer ?
#
loop_
_entity_poly.entity_id
_entity_poly.type
_entity_poly.pdbx_seq_one_letter_code
_entity_poly.pdbx_strand_id
1 'polypeptide(L)'
;MTSPKSPAANPNVTPDPQTDGSTIRKAFLAEAIANLCTIPLITNTSWVLSLILNHPSDINPSSILFARLFGGLVVGGLTSALLVGYTNTRNGVESRRPTYLLLGVGEALLIPILVNEMLKDGGRDAAVSKKVAGISIGMLLPPLLWRIYVLGVRPDLLGKYTEKKSADRGVDYGSIR
;
A
#
# COMPACT_ATOMS: atom_id res chain seq x y z
N MET A 1 15.04 -29.32 -15.12
CA MET A 1 15.81 -28.62 -14.07
C MET A 1 15.87 -27.14 -14.42
N THR A 2 15.09 -26.30 -13.73
CA THR A 2 15.13 -24.84 -13.88
C THR A 2 16.43 -24.31 -13.30
N SER A 3 17.28 -23.71 -14.14
CA SER A 3 18.46 -23.00 -13.67
C SER A 3 18.03 -21.93 -12.65
N PRO A 4 18.65 -21.85 -11.46
CA PRO A 4 18.30 -20.84 -10.47
C PRO A 4 18.60 -19.46 -11.06
N LYS A 5 17.53 -18.67 -11.31
CA LYS A 5 17.65 -17.33 -11.90
C LYS A 5 18.29 -16.39 -10.86
N SER A 6 19.35 -15.68 -11.25
CA SER A 6 20.10 -14.79 -10.35
C SER A 6 19.20 -13.67 -9.80
N PRO A 7 19.09 -13.49 -8.47
CA PRO A 7 18.32 -12.40 -7.85
C PRO A 7 18.82 -11.00 -8.20
N ALA A 8 20.08 -10.87 -8.66
CA ALA A 8 20.71 -9.61 -9.00
C ALA A 8 20.32 -9.08 -10.40
N ALA A 9 19.75 -9.93 -11.25
CA ALA A 9 19.30 -9.51 -12.59
C ALA A 9 17.83 -9.04 -12.52
N ASN A 10 17.59 -7.73 -12.57
CA ASN A 10 16.25 -7.15 -12.70
C ASN A 10 16.06 -6.50 -14.10
N PRO A 11 16.01 -7.30 -15.18
CA PRO A 11 15.86 -6.78 -16.52
C PRO A 11 14.50 -6.10 -16.69
N ASN A 12 14.47 -5.05 -17.52
CA ASN A 12 13.21 -4.50 -18.01
C ASN A 12 12.50 -5.58 -18.84
N VAL A 13 11.22 -5.82 -18.54
CA VAL A 13 10.43 -6.83 -19.24
C VAL A 13 9.41 -6.15 -20.12
N THR A 14 9.09 -6.76 -21.27
CA THR A 14 8.00 -6.28 -22.12
C THR A 14 6.67 -6.69 -21.46
N PRO A 15 5.81 -5.73 -21.09
CA PRO A 15 4.48 -6.04 -20.58
C PRO A 15 3.66 -6.77 -21.65
N ASP A 16 2.81 -7.71 -21.23
CA ASP A 16 1.85 -8.33 -22.13
C ASP A 16 0.86 -7.26 -22.64
N PRO A 17 0.70 -7.06 -23.96
CA PRO A 17 -0.23 -6.07 -24.52
C PRO A 17 -1.68 -6.25 -24.08
N GLN A 18 -2.08 -7.46 -23.70
CA GLN A 18 -3.45 -7.73 -23.22
C GLN A 18 -3.61 -7.49 -21.71
N THR A 19 -2.53 -7.55 -20.93
CA THR A 19 -2.54 -7.38 -19.48
C THR A 19 -1.31 -6.58 -19.01
N ASP A 20 -1.23 -5.32 -19.44
CA ASP A 20 -0.05 -4.46 -19.20
C ASP A 20 0.08 -3.98 -17.74
N GLY A 21 -0.98 -4.11 -16.95
CA GLY A 21 -1.06 -3.65 -15.57
C GLY A 21 -1.05 -2.12 -15.41
N SER A 22 -1.36 -1.36 -16.46
CA SER A 22 -1.34 0.11 -16.45
C SER A 22 -2.27 0.72 -15.39
N THR A 23 -3.44 0.13 -15.18
CA THR A 23 -4.40 0.55 -14.15
C THR A 23 -3.79 0.43 -12.76
N ILE A 24 -3.16 -0.70 -12.44
CA ILE A 24 -2.51 -0.93 -11.15
C ILE A 24 -1.32 -0.01 -10.95
N ARG A 25 -0.53 0.24 -11.99
CA ARG A 25 0.58 1.19 -11.91
C ARG A 25 0.09 2.60 -11.59
N LYS A 26 -0.98 3.07 -12.23
CA LYS A 26 -1.58 4.37 -11.91
C LYS A 26 -2.11 4.41 -10.48
N ALA A 27 -2.77 3.34 -10.03
CA ALA A 27 -3.24 3.23 -8.65
C ALA A 27 -2.07 3.28 -7.65
N PHE A 28 -1.00 2.50 -7.87
CA PHE A 28 0.19 2.49 -7.02
C PHE A 28 0.86 3.86 -6.94
N LEU A 29 0.96 4.57 -8.08
CA LEU A 29 1.51 5.91 -8.11
C LEU A 29 0.64 6.91 -7.34
N ALA A 30 -0.69 6.85 -7.53
CA ALA A 30 -1.62 7.70 -6.80
C ALA A 30 -1.58 7.45 -5.28
N GLU A 31 -1.56 6.17 -4.87
CA GLU A 31 -1.43 5.77 -3.46
C GLU A 31 -0.08 6.20 -2.88
N ALA A 32 1.01 6.08 -3.64
CA ALA A 32 2.32 6.54 -3.21
C ALA A 32 2.33 8.07 -2.97
N ILE A 33 1.74 8.84 -3.88
CA ILE A 33 1.60 10.30 -3.71
C ILE A 33 0.76 10.62 -2.48
N ALA A 34 -0.37 9.93 -2.27
CA ALA A 34 -1.20 10.12 -1.09
C ALA A 34 -0.44 9.82 0.22
N ASN A 35 0.39 8.77 0.24
CA ASN A 35 1.24 8.48 1.39
C ASN A 35 2.29 9.58 1.63
N LEU A 36 2.83 10.22 0.59
CA LEU A 36 3.76 11.35 0.76
C LEU A 36 3.07 12.58 1.39
N CYS A 37 1.75 12.73 1.26
CA CYS A 37 1.02 13.76 2.00
C CYS A 37 1.07 13.57 3.52
N THR A 38 1.55 12.42 4.02
CA THR A 38 1.76 12.17 5.46
C THR A 38 3.10 12.67 5.99
N ILE A 39 4.00 13.22 5.15
CA ILE A 39 5.29 13.80 5.58
C ILE A 39 5.16 14.79 6.76
N PRO A 40 4.14 15.69 6.83
CA PRO A 40 3.95 16.57 7.97
C PRO A 40 3.77 15.83 9.30
N LEU A 41 3.28 14.58 9.31
CA LEU A 41 3.19 13.76 10.52
C LEU A 41 4.57 13.43 11.10
N ILE A 42 5.60 13.37 10.24
CA ILE A 42 6.99 13.11 10.64
C ILE A 42 7.68 14.42 11.05
N THR A 43 7.55 15.46 10.22
CA THR A 43 8.32 16.72 10.38
C THR A 43 7.68 17.68 11.37
N ASN A 44 6.34 17.73 11.45
CA ASN A 44 5.55 18.64 12.27
C ASN A 44 4.53 17.88 13.13
N THR A 45 4.97 16.78 13.76
CA THR A 45 4.11 15.79 14.44
C THR A 45 3.15 16.41 15.47
N SER A 46 3.61 17.29 16.34
CA SER A 46 2.77 17.87 17.40
C SER A 46 1.61 18.70 16.83
N TRP A 47 1.87 19.42 15.74
CA TRP A 47 0.84 20.20 15.04
C TRP A 47 -0.16 19.29 14.33
N VAL A 48 0.30 18.22 13.69
CA VAL A 48 -0.62 17.25 13.05
C VAL A 48 -1.46 16.51 14.09
N LEU A 49 -0.86 16.09 15.21
CA LEU A 49 -1.57 15.43 16.30
C LEU A 49 -2.61 16.35 16.94
N SER A 50 -2.35 17.66 17.07
CA SER A 50 -3.34 18.60 17.61
C SER A 50 -4.57 18.79 16.71
N LEU A 51 -4.46 18.46 15.42
CA LEU A 51 -5.59 18.48 14.49
C LEU A 51 -6.40 17.16 14.48
N ILE A 52 -5.74 16.05 14.80
CA ILE A 52 -6.32 14.71 14.71
C ILE A 52 -6.94 14.26 16.04
N LEU A 53 -6.22 14.50 17.15
CA LEU A 53 -6.63 14.04 18.48
C LEU A 53 -7.82 14.83 19.00
N ASN A 54 -8.71 14.13 19.71
CA ASN A 54 -9.85 14.75 20.39
C ASN A 54 -9.40 15.65 21.55
N HIS A 55 -8.30 15.27 22.22
CA HIS A 55 -7.74 15.97 23.38
C HIS A 55 -6.25 16.25 23.15
N PRO A 56 -5.89 17.48 22.71
CA PRO A 56 -4.48 17.86 22.49
C PRO A 56 -3.61 17.81 23.76
N SER A 57 -4.23 17.78 24.95
CA SER A 57 -3.55 17.54 26.23
C SER A 57 -2.86 16.18 26.32
N ASP A 58 -3.29 15.22 25.50
CA ASP A 58 -2.76 13.85 25.54
C ASP A 58 -1.45 13.72 24.73
N ILE A 59 -1.06 14.79 24.03
CA ILE A 59 0.20 14.85 23.29
C ILE A 59 1.36 14.83 24.28
N ASN A 60 2.10 13.73 24.25
CA ASN A 60 3.28 13.51 25.05
C ASN A 60 4.46 13.01 24.18
N PRO A 61 5.68 12.93 24.73
CA PRO A 61 6.84 12.48 23.96
C PRO A 61 6.66 11.09 23.32
N SER A 62 5.95 10.18 23.99
CA SER A 62 5.67 8.84 23.46
C SER A 62 4.72 8.88 22.27
N SER A 63 3.61 9.63 22.34
CA SER A 63 2.67 9.76 21.22
C SER A 63 3.34 10.40 19.99
N ILE A 64 4.23 11.37 20.21
CA ILE A 64 5.03 11.99 19.14
C ILE A 64 5.96 10.95 18.51
N LEU A 65 6.67 10.16 19.32
CA LEU A 65 7.56 9.12 18.81
C LEU A 65 6.79 8.08 17.99
N PHE A 66 5.66 7.56 18.50
CA PHE A 66 4.84 6.59 17.79
C PHE A 66 4.27 7.14 16.48
N ALA A 67 3.79 8.37 16.47
CA ALA A 67 3.30 9.02 15.26
C ALA A 67 4.39 9.20 14.20
N ARG A 68 5.63 9.54 14.61
CA ARG A 68 6.79 9.63 13.72
C ARG A 68 7.20 8.27 13.17
N LEU A 69 7.23 7.24 14.01
CA LEU A 69 7.54 5.87 13.58
C LEU A 69 6.50 5.37 12.58
N PHE A 70 5.22 5.62 12.86
CA PHE A 70 4.13 5.27 11.95
C PHE A 70 4.25 6.01 10.62
N GLY A 71 4.41 7.34 10.64
CA GLY A 71 4.62 8.14 9.43
C GLY A 71 5.87 7.69 8.65
N GLY A 72 6.96 7.40 9.34
CA GLY A 72 8.19 6.86 8.75
C GLY A 72 8.00 5.50 8.10
N LEU A 73 7.18 4.61 8.68
CA LEU A 73 6.84 3.32 8.09
C LEU A 73 5.98 3.49 6.83
N VAL A 74 5.02 4.42 6.84
CA VAL A 74 4.17 4.73 5.68
C VAL A 74 5.00 5.32 4.54
N VAL A 75 5.80 6.35 4.81
CA VAL A 75 6.62 7.04 3.80
C VAL A 75 7.82 6.19 3.36
N GLY A 76 8.54 5.58 4.29
CA GLY A 76 9.75 4.81 3.98
C GLY A 76 9.48 3.38 3.52
N GLY A 77 8.51 2.70 4.15
CA GLY A 77 8.20 1.30 3.87
C GLY A 77 7.13 1.14 2.79
N LEU A 78 5.90 1.56 3.08
CA LEU A 78 4.75 1.29 2.20
C LEU A 78 4.86 2.03 0.87
N THR A 79 5.27 3.30 0.89
CA THR A 79 5.45 4.10 -0.33
C THR A 79 6.54 3.51 -1.22
N SER A 80 7.67 3.08 -0.65
CA SER A 80 8.73 2.41 -1.41
C SER A 80 8.23 1.13 -2.07
N ALA A 81 7.44 0.31 -1.37
CA ALA A 81 6.85 -0.91 -1.94
C ALA A 81 5.92 -0.60 -3.13
N LEU A 82 5.11 0.46 -3.01
CA LEU A 82 4.25 0.95 -4.11
C LEU A 82 5.09 1.45 -5.29
N LEU A 83 6.17 2.19 -5.05
CA LEU A 83 7.04 2.67 -6.12
C LEU A 83 7.78 1.53 -6.83
N VAL A 84 8.17 0.47 -6.12
CA VAL A 84 8.75 -0.73 -6.75
C VAL A 84 7.72 -1.41 -7.65
N GLY A 85 6.49 -1.61 -7.15
CA GLY A 85 5.42 -2.25 -7.92
C GLY A 85 4.92 -1.44 -9.13
N TYR A 86 5.14 -0.12 -9.12
CA TYR A 86 4.86 0.76 -10.26
C TYR A 86 5.75 0.47 -11.48
N THR A 87 6.97 -0.03 -11.26
CA THR A 87 7.94 -0.26 -12.34
C THR A 87 7.52 -1.43 -13.25
N ASN A 88 7.95 -1.38 -14.52
CA ASN A 88 7.82 -2.49 -15.48
C ASN A 88 9.06 -3.39 -15.48
N THR A 89 9.58 -3.63 -14.28
CA THR A 89 10.66 -4.60 -14.06
C THR A 89 10.05 -5.91 -13.62
N ARG A 90 10.78 -7.02 -13.78
CA ARG A 90 10.29 -8.33 -13.36
C ARG A 90 9.90 -8.33 -11.88
N ASN A 91 10.79 -7.82 -11.04
CA ASN A 91 10.57 -7.72 -9.60
C ASN A 91 9.40 -6.78 -9.29
N GLY A 92 9.21 -5.72 -10.07
CA GLY A 92 8.09 -4.80 -9.94
C GLY A 92 6.74 -5.46 -10.24
N VAL A 93 6.65 -6.31 -11.26
CA VAL A 93 5.40 -7.03 -11.55
C VAL A 93 5.12 -8.09 -10.49
N GLU A 94 6.13 -8.89 -10.12
CA GLU A 94 6.01 -9.92 -9.09
C GLU A 94 5.69 -9.34 -7.70
N SER A 95 6.13 -8.11 -7.40
CA SER A 95 5.87 -7.45 -6.10
C SER A 95 4.45 -6.89 -5.95
N ARG A 96 3.68 -6.68 -7.02
CA ARG A 96 2.34 -6.05 -6.93
C ARG A 96 1.39 -6.80 -6.02
N ARG A 97 1.33 -8.12 -6.16
CA ARG A 97 0.45 -8.99 -5.35
C ARG A 97 0.80 -8.94 -3.86
N PRO A 98 2.05 -9.19 -3.42
CA PRO A 98 2.40 -9.09 -2.01
C PRO A 98 2.26 -7.66 -1.47
N THR A 99 2.54 -6.62 -2.26
CA THR A 99 2.29 -5.23 -1.86
C THR A 99 0.81 -5.00 -1.54
N TYR A 100 -0.11 -5.42 -2.40
CA TYR A 100 -1.55 -5.31 -2.15
C TYR A 100 -2.04 -6.14 -0.97
N LEU A 101 -1.50 -7.34 -0.76
CA LEU A 101 -1.82 -8.13 0.43
C LEU A 101 -1.36 -7.41 1.71
N LEU A 102 -0.12 -6.92 1.75
CA LEU A 102 0.43 -6.21 2.90
C LEU A 102 -0.41 -4.97 3.26
N LEU A 103 -0.71 -4.12 2.27
CA LEU A 103 -1.53 -2.93 2.45
C LEU A 103 -2.95 -3.28 2.89
N GLY A 104 -3.58 -4.26 2.21
CA GLY A 104 -4.95 -4.67 2.51
C GLY A 104 -5.10 -5.27 3.91
N VAL A 105 -4.13 -6.05 4.38
CA VAL A 105 -4.10 -6.55 5.77
C VAL A 105 -3.99 -5.38 6.75
N GLY A 106 -3.12 -4.41 6.48
CA GLY A 106 -2.99 -3.21 7.30
C GLY A 106 -4.32 -2.46 7.44
N GLU A 107 -5.00 -2.20 6.33
CA GLU A 107 -6.31 -1.53 6.32
C GLU A 107 -7.40 -2.35 7.02
N ALA A 108 -7.44 -3.66 6.80
CA ALA A 108 -8.41 -4.56 7.43
C ALA A 108 -8.25 -4.61 8.96
N LEU A 109 -7.05 -4.36 9.49
CA LEU A 109 -6.80 -4.24 10.92
C LEU A 109 -7.09 -2.84 11.46
N LEU A 110 -6.79 -1.79 10.68
CA LEU A 110 -7.00 -0.39 11.10
C LEU A 110 -8.48 0.01 11.11
N ILE A 111 -9.29 -0.46 10.15
CA ILE A 111 -10.71 -0.09 10.06
C ILE A 111 -11.49 -0.47 11.32
N PRO A 112 -11.40 -1.70 11.86
CA PRO A 112 -12.06 -2.05 13.12
C PRO A 112 -11.64 -1.18 14.31
N ILE A 113 -10.36 -0.81 14.38
CA ILE A 113 -9.86 0.10 15.43
C ILE A 113 -10.54 1.47 15.31
N LEU A 114 -10.62 2.02 14.09
CA LEU A 114 -11.30 3.30 13.84
C LEU A 114 -12.82 3.22 14.07
N VAL A 115 -13.46 2.10 13.73
CA VAL A 115 -14.88 1.86 14.04
C VAL A 115 -15.09 1.87 15.55
N ASN A 116 -14.22 1.22 16.31
CA ASN A 116 -14.28 1.25 17.77
C ASN A 116 -14.14 2.67 18.32
N GLU A 117 -13.18 3.46 17.82
CA GLU A 117 -13.06 4.88 18.19
C GLU A 117 -14.30 5.71 17.79
N MET A 118 -14.91 5.41 16.64
CA MET A 118 -16.14 6.06 16.19
C MET A 118 -17.33 5.74 17.11
N LEU A 119 -17.42 4.51 17.63
CA LEU A 119 -18.48 4.06 18.55
C LEU A 119 -18.37 4.71 19.94
N LYS A 120 -17.19 5.17 20.34
CA LYS A 120 -16.98 5.93 21.59
C LYS A 120 -17.56 7.36 21.54
N ASP A 121 -18.09 7.78 20.38
CA ASP A 121 -18.82 9.05 20.16
C ASP A 121 -18.08 10.32 20.64
N GLY A 122 -16.74 10.31 20.64
CA GLY A 122 -15.93 11.44 21.11
C GLY A 122 -15.93 11.63 22.64
N GLY A 123 -16.34 10.61 23.40
CA GLY A 123 -16.23 10.60 24.86
C GLY A 123 -14.79 10.67 25.37
N ARG A 124 -14.61 10.76 26.70
CA ARG A 124 -13.31 10.94 27.36
C ARG A 124 -12.25 9.88 27.00
N ASP A 125 -12.68 8.69 26.62
CA ASP A 125 -11.81 7.56 26.24
C ASP A 125 -11.59 7.44 24.71
N ALA A 126 -12.09 8.39 23.93
CA ALA A 126 -11.94 8.44 22.47
C ALA A 126 -10.68 9.22 22.08
N ALA A 127 -9.77 8.56 21.36
CA ALA A 127 -8.53 9.17 20.91
C ALA A 127 -8.78 10.23 19.81
N VAL A 128 -9.79 9.99 18.96
CA VAL A 128 -10.17 10.85 17.83
C VAL A 128 -11.66 11.14 17.84
N SER A 129 -12.05 12.28 17.28
CA SER A 129 -13.47 12.61 17.13
C SER A 129 -14.16 11.65 16.14
N LYS A 130 -15.47 11.46 16.30
CA LYS A 130 -16.30 10.66 15.38
C LYS A 130 -16.16 11.08 13.92
N LYS A 131 -16.05 12.39 13.67
CA LYS A 131 -15.87 12.94 12.32
C LYS A 131 -14.53 12.51 11.74
N VAL A 132 -13.45 12.60 12.51
CA VAL A 132 -12.10 12.18 12.08
C VAL A 132 -12.08 10.67 11.85
N ALA A 133 -12.63 9.86 12.75
CA ALA A 133 -12.73 8.42 12.58
C ALA A 133 -13.52 8.04 11.31
N GLY A 134 -14.68 8.66 11.09
CA GLY A 134 -15.52 8.41 9.91
C GLY A 134 -14.83 8.80 8.60
N ILE A 135 -14.15 9.95 8.56
CA ILE A 135 -13.37 10.37 7.38
C ILE A 135 -12.23 9.38 7.12
N SER A 136 -11.50 8.98 8.16
CA SER A 136 -10.40 8.01 8.04
C SER A 136 -10.89 6.66 7.52
N ILE A 137 -12.01 6.13 8.03
CA ILE A 137 -12.64 4.92 7.48
C ILE A 137 -13.01 5.13 6.01
N GLY A 138 -13.65 6.25 5.68
CA GLY A 138 -14.03 6.59 4.30
C GLY A 138 -12.86 6.70 3.34
N MET A 139 -11.66 7.03 3.82
CA MET A 139 -10.43 7.05 3.02
C MET A 139 -9.77 5.67 2.89
N LEU A 140 -9.91 4.79 3.89
CA LEU A 140 -9.31 3.44 3.90
C LEU A 140 -10.20 2.39 3.22
N LEU A 141 -11.53 2.57 3.22
CA LEU A 141 -12.46 1.59 2.67
C LEU A 141 -12.34 1.43 1.14
N PRO A 142 -12.33 2.53 0.34
CA PRO A 142 -12.20 2.41 -1.12
C PRO A 142 -10.93 1.67 -1.57
N PRO A 143 -9.72 2.00 -1.08
CA PRO A 143 -8.52 1.30 -1.51
C PRO A 143 -8.52 -0.16 -1.01
N LEU A 144 -9.06 -0.47 0.19
CA LEU A 144 -9.23 -1.86 0.63
C LEU A 144 -10.14 -2.66 -0.30
N LEU A 145 -11.31 -2.13 -0.63
CA LEU A 145 -12.26 -2.76 -1.56
C LEU A 145 -11.64 -2.95 -2.95
N TRP A 146 -10.89 -1.96 -3.42
CA TRP A 146 -10.15 -2.05 -4.67
C TRP A 146 -9.14 -3.20 -4.65
N ARG A 147 -8.38 -3.36 -3.56
CA ARG A 147 -7.42 -4.46 -3.42
C ARG A 147 -8.11 -5.82 -3.36
N ILE A 148 -9.23 -5.94 -2.63
CA ILE A 148 -10.03 -7.18 -2.59
C ILE A 148 -10.53 -7.52 -4.00
N TYR A 149 -11.03 -6.52 -4.73
CA TYR A 149 -11.49 -6.70 -6.12
C TYR A 149 -10.37 -7.17 -7.04
N VAL A 150 -9.19 -6.51 -7.01
CA VAL A 150 -8.05 -6.89 -7.84
C VAL A 150 -7.51 -8.27 -7.46
N LEU A 151 -7.41 -8.59 -6.17
CA LEU A 151 -6.84 -9.86 -5.72
C LEU A 151 -7.78 -11.05 -5.94
N GLY A 152 -9.09 -10.87 -5.77
CA GLY A 152 -10.08 -11.95 -5.81
C GLY A 152 -10.85 -12.05 -7.14
N VAL A 153 -11.20 -10.92 -7.76
CA VAL A 153 -12.10 -10.89 -8.93
C VAL A 153 -11.33 -10.65 -10.23
N ARG A 154 -10.35 -9.74 -10.20
CA ARG A 154 -9.60 -9.32 -11.39
C ARG A 154 -8.07 -9.38 -11.19
N PRO A 155 -7.50 -10.57 -10.90
CA PRO A 155 -6.06 -10.72 -10.74
C PRO A 155 -5.29 -10.47 -12.05
N ASP A 156 -5.98 -10.47 -13.20
CA ASP A 156 -5.45 -10.05 -14.49
C ASP A 156 -4.94 -8.60 -14.50
N LEU A 157 -5.53 -7.72 -13.67
CA LEU A 157 -5.14 -6.31 -13.60
C LEU A 157 -3.73 -6.11 -12.99
N LEU A 158 -3.23 -7.07 -12.20
CA LEU A 158 -1.87 -7.03 -11.65
C LEU A 158 -0.79 -7.02 -12.74
N GLY A 159 -1.17 -7.39 -13.96
CA GLY A 159 -0.33 -7.38 -15.13
C GLY A 159 0.55 -8.63 -15.22
N LYS A 160 0.78 -9.07 -16.45
CA LYS A 160 1.67 -10.18 -16.78
C LYS A 160 2.79 -9.68 -17.66
N TYR A 161 3.89 -10.42 -17.66
CA TYR A 161 5.03 -10.12 -18.51
C TYR A 161 5.39 -11.36 -19.33
N THR A 162 5.89 -11.13 -20.54
CA THR A 162 6.42 -12.20 -21.38
C THR A 162 7.94 -12.16 -21.33
N GLU A 163 8.57 -13.23 -20.86
CA GLU A 163 10.02 -13.39 -21.04
C GLU A 163 10.24 -13.76 -22.52
N LYS A 164 10.84 -12.86 -23.31
CA LYS A 164 11.43 -13.27 -24.60
C LYS A 164 12.57 -14.23 -24.28
N LYS A 165 12.34 -15.53 -24.41
CA LYS A 165 13.42 -16.51 -24.50
C LYS A 165 14.27 -16.10 -25.68
N SER A 166 15.54 -15.78 -25.45
CA SER A 166 16.56 -15.81 -26.51
C SER A 166 16.37 -17.13 -27.24
N ALA A 167 16.14 -17.04 -28.55
CA ALA A 167 15.74 -18.15 -29.40
C ALA A 167 16.74 -19.31 -29.25
N ASP A 168 16.35 -20.36 -28.50
CA ASP A 168 16.85 -21.72 -28.77
C ASP A 168 16.05 -22.86 -28.12
N ARG A 169 15.23 -22.67 -27.08
CA ARG A 169 14.48 -23.82 -26.51
C ARG A 169 13.09 -23.46 -26.01
N GLY A 170 12.07 -23.77 -26.81
CA GLY A 170 10.68 -24.10 -26.44
C GLY A 170 9.96 -23.12 -25.50
N VAL A 171 8.92 -22.45 -26.00
CA VAL A 171 8.05 -21.58 -25.19
C VAL A 171 7.43 -22.40 -24.06
N ASP A 172 7.77 -22.05 -22.81
CA ASP A 172 7.18 -22.63 -21.61
C ASP A 172 6.47 -21.48 -20.89
N TYR A 173 5.15 -21.56 -20.84
CA TYR A 173 4.31 -20.52 -20.25
C TYR A 173 4.35 -20.68 -18.73
N GLY A 174 5.17 -19.87 -18.06
CA GLY A 174 5.17 -19.81 -16.61
C GLY A 174 3.82 -19.29 -16.08
N SER A 175 2.91 -20.18 -15.71
CA SER A 175 1.71 -19.83 -14.95
C SER A 175 2.09 -19.62 -13.49
N ILE A 176 1.77 -18.45 -12.95
CA ILE A 176 1.83 -18.20 -11.51
C ILE A 176 0.71 -19.04 -10.87
N ARG A 177 1.08 -20.04 -10.06
CA ARG A 177 0.17 -20.64 -9.07
C ARG A 177 0.12 -19.73 -7.84
#